data_AF-A0A0V1N1A6-F1
#
_entry.id   AF-A0A0V1N1A6-F1
#
_cell.length_a   1.000
_cell.length_b   1.000
_cell.length_c   1.000
_cell.angle_alpha   90.00
_cell.angle_beta   90.00
_cell.angle_gamma   90.00
#
_symmetry.space_group_name_H-M   'P 1'
#
loop_
_entity.id
_entity.type
_entity.pdbx_description
1 polymer ?
#
loop_
_entity_poly.entity_id
_entity_poly.type
_entity_poly.pdbx_seq_one_letter_code
_entity_poly.pdbx_strand_id
1 'polypeptide(L)'
;MRSLISPFISKLALFKHNLGRREFYQFPSVAALRENGEVHDDGIQVYCDHLVVLKKGVQERFQDILKMKILNWVIDLFSNSNEIEMELKEELIDLQTNEELKPKFKDGYHSFWLQKQISDLYPGLWRM
;
A
#
# COMPACT_ATOMS: atom_id res chain seq x y z
N MET A 1 3.12 3.55 -0.21
CA MET A 1 1.93 3.67 0.67
C MET A 1 1.15 2.35 0.78
N ARG A 2 0.76 1.71 -0.33
CA ARG A 2 0.13 0.36 -0.32
C ARG A 2 0.92 -0.69 0.47
N SER A 3 2.25 -0.68 0.35
CA SER A 3 3.18 -1.54 1.10
C SER A 3 3.16 -1.34 2.62
N LEU A 4 2.62 -0.21 3.11
CA LEU A 4 2.45 0.06 4.55
C LEU A 4 1.02 -0.22 5.00
N ILE A 5 0.03 0.10 4.15
CA ILE A 5 -1.39 -0.08 4.46
C ILE A 5 -1.75 -1.56 4.54
N SER A 6 -1.30 -2.39 3.58
CA SER A 6 -1.65 -3.81 3.56
C SER A 6 -1.16 -4.56 4.82
N PRO A 7 0.11 -4.43 5.25
CA PRO A 7 0.55 -5.03 6.51
C PRO A 7 -0.19 -4.49 7.73
N PHE A 8 -0.51 -3.20 7.75
CA PHE A 8 -1.29 -2.60 8.84
C PHE A 8 -2.69 -3.23 8.96
N ILE A 9 -3.42 -3.39 7.85
CA ILE A 9 -4.72 -4.07 7.82
C ILE A 9 -4.60 -5.52 8.31
N SER A 10 -3.56 -6.24 7.88
CA SER A 10 -3.28 -7.60 8.35
C SER A 10 -2.99 -7.63 9.85
N LYS A 11 -2.28 -6.63 10.38
CA LYS A 11 -1.98 -6.49 11.81
C LYS A 11 -3.24 -6.26 12.65
N LEU A 12 -4.19 -5.45 12.16
CA LEU A 12 -5.49 -5.28 12.83
C LEU A 12 -6.28 -6.59 12.90
N ALA A 13 -6.25 -7.39 11.83
CA ALA A 13 -6.89 -8.71 11.82
C ALA A 13 -6.22 -9.68 12.82
N LEU A 14 -4.89 -9.66 12.90
CA LEU A 14 -4.12 -10.44 13.85
C LEU A 14 -4.45 -10.05 15.30
N PHE A 15 -4.50 -8.74 15.59
CA PHE A 15 -4.86 -8.22 16.90
C PHE A 15 -6.24 -8.69 17.35
N LYS A 16 -7.23 -8.64 16.46
CA LYS A 16 -8.58 -9.15 16.74
C LYS A 16 -8.56 -10.64 17.06
N HIS A 17 -7.88 -11.43 16.23
CA HIS A 17 -7.77 -12.89 16.42
C HIS A 17 -7.16 -13.24 17.78
N ASN A 18 -6.05 -12.60 18.13
CA ASN A 18 -5.32 -12.88 19.37
C ASN A 18 -6.12 -12.45 20.61
N LEU A 19 -6.72 -11.25 20.58
CA LEU A 19 -7.57 -10.78 21.67
C LEU A 19 -8.78 -11.69 21.89
N GLY A 20 -9.45 -12.14 20.82
CA GLY A 20 -10.55 -13.10 20.91
C GLY A 20 -10.15 -14.44 21.52
N ARG A 21 -8.88 -14.83 21.40
CA ARG A 21 -8.29 -16.03 22.02
C ARG A 21 -7.71 -15.78 23.41
N ARG A 22 -7.84 -14.55 23.93
CA ARG A 22 -7.25 -14.11 25.20
C ARG A 22 -5.71 -14.22 25.21
N GLU A 23 -5.10 -14.01 24.05
CA GLU A 23 -3.65 -13.98 23.87
C GLU A 23 -3.18 -12.51 23.86
N PHE A 24 -2.65 -12.02 24.99
CA PHE A 24 -2.36 -10.60 25.21
C PHE A 24 -0.89 -10.21 25.04
N TYR A 25 -0.05 -11.03 24.42
CA TYR A 25 1.39 -10.75 24.27
C TYR A 25 1.70 -9.44 23.52
N GLN A 26 0.77 -8.98 22.68
CA GLN A 26 0.83 -7.68 21.98
C GLN A 26 0.26 -6.50 22.80
N PHE A 27 -0.39 -6.78 23.93
CA PHE A 27 -1.11 -5.83 24.77
C PHE A 27 -0.77 -6.02 26.27
N PRO A 28 0.47 -5.73 26.70
CA PRO A 28 0.90 -5.98 28.09
C PRO A 28 0.01 -5.29 29.13
N SER A 29 -0.48 -4.08 28.85
CA SER A 29 -1.40 -3.37 29.74
C SER A 29 -2.75 -4.08 29.88
N VAL A 30 -3.29 -4.64 28.80
CA VAL A 30 -4.55 -5.41 28.85
C VAL A 30 -4.34 -6.72 29.60
N ALA A 31 -3.17 -7.35 29.43
CA ALA A 31 -2.80 -8.55 30.19
C ALA A 31 -2.81 -8.26 31.71
N ALA A 32 -2.13 -7.19 32.13
CA ALA A 32 -2.06 -6.78 33.53
C ALA A 32 -3.44 -6.46 34.13
N LEU A 33 -4.27 -5.69 33.42
CA LEU A 33 -5.63 -5.37 33.87
C LEU A 33 -6.51 -6.62 33.96
N ARG A 34 -6.30 -7.61 33.10
CA ARG A 34 -7.02 -8.89 33.15
C ARG A 34 -6.59 -9.76 34.33
N GLU A 35 -5.31 -9.77 34.68
CA GLU A 35 -4.80 -10.45 35.89
C GLU A 35 -5.41 -9.86 37.16
N ASN A 36 -5.62 -8.54 37.19
CA ASN A 36 -6.29 -7.84 38.29
C ASN A 36 -7.81 -8.00 38.31
N GLY A 37 -8.41 -8.66 37.30
CA GLY A 37 -9.86 -8.80 37.17
C GLY A 37 -10.60 -7.54 36.71
N GLU A 38 -9.89 -6.52 36.21
CA GLU A 38 -10.46 -5.25 35.75
C GLU A 38 -10.97 -5.30 34.31
N VAL A 39 -10.49 -6.27 33.51
CA VAL A 39 -10.93 -6.49 32.13
C VAL A 39 -11.69 -7.80 32.02
N HIS A 40 -12.98 -7.68 31.72
CA HIS A 40 -13.88 -8.79 31.44
C HIS A 40 -13.98 -9.07 29.93
N ASP A 41 -14.54 -10.23 29.58
CA ASP A 41 -14.61 -10.67 28.19
C ASP A 41 -15.53 -9.80 27.31
N ASP A 42 -16.53 -9.15 27.89
CA ASP A 42 -17.38 -8.16 27.22
C ASP A 42 -16.56 -6.93 26.75
N GLY A 43 -15.67 -6.42 27.61
CA GLY A 43 -14.72 -5.36 27.26
C GLY A 43 -13.77 -5.77 26.14
N ILE A 44 -13.28 -7.01 26.17
CA ILE A 44 -12.45 -7.57 25.08
C ILE A 44 -13.26 -7.65 23.79
N GLN A 45 -14.52 -8.07 23.84
CA GLN A 45 -15.40 -8.16 22.69
C GLN A 45 -15.64 -6.79 22.05
N VAL A 46 -15.92 -5.75 22.85
CA VAL A 46 -16.07 -4.37 22.37
C VAL A 46 -14.82 -3.91 21.64
N TYR A 47 -13.63 -4.19 22.18
CA TYR A 47 -12.38 -3.83 21.52
C TYR A 47 -12.19 -4.59 20.19
N CYS A 48 -12.51 -5.88 20.15
CA CYS A 48 -12.52 -6.67 18.92
C CYS A 48 -13.45 -6.09 17.86
N ASP A 49 -14.62 -5.60 18.25
CA ASP A 49 -15.58 -4.96 17.34
C ASP A 49 -15.04 -3.63 16.81
N HIS A 50 -14.39 -2.83 17.66
CA HIS A 50 -13.69 -1.63 17.23
C HIS A 50 -12.57 -1.92 16.22
N LEU A 51 -11.81 -3.00 16.39
CA LEU A 51 -10.80 -3.41 15.40
C LEU A 51 -11.43 -3.77 14.05
N VAL A 52 -12.64 -4.36 14.04
CA VAL A 52 -13.38 -4.63 12.80
C VAL A 52 -13.78 -3.33 12.11
N VAL A 53 -14.36 -2.39 12.86
CA VAL A 53 -14.76 -1.08 12.34
C VAL A 53 -13.56 -0.30 11.82
N LEU A 54 -12.45 -0.27 12.57
CA LEU A 54 -11.22 0.39 12.17
C LEU A 54 -10.65 -0.23 10.89
N LYS A 55 -10.57 -1.56 10.82
CA LYS A 55 -10.10 -2.26 9.62
C LYS A 55 -10.92 -1.88 8.40
N LYS A 56 -12.25 -1.88 8.53
CA LYS A 56 -13.17 -1.47 7.46
C LYS A 56 -12.94 -0.01 7.05
N GLY A 57 -12.86 0.91 8.01
CA GLY A 57 -12.61 2.32 7.73
C GLY A 57 -11.27 2.58 7.03
N VAL A 58 -10.21 1.85 7.38
CA VAL A 58 -8.91 1.93 6.68
C VAL A 58 -9.03 1.37 5.25
N GLN A 59 -9.72 0.24 5.07
CA GLN A 59 -9.94 -0.35 3.75
C GLN A 59 -10.74 0.57 2.83
N GLU A 60 -11.78 1.22 3.35
CA GLU A 60 -12.61 2.17 2.60
C GLU A 60 -11.85 3.45 2.28
N ARG A 61 -11.17 4.03 3.27
CA ARG A 61 -10.41 5.28 3.11
C ARG A 61 -9.28 5.17 2.09
N PHE A 62 -8.63 4.01 1.99
CA PHE A 62 -7.50 3.78 1.10
C PHE A 62 -7.82 2.79 -0.02
N GLN A 63 -9.10 2.63 -0.36
CA GLN A 63 -9.55 1.66 -1.34
C GLN A 63 -8.90 1.89 -2.71
N ASP A 64 -8.77 3.15 -3.11
CA ASP A 64 -8.08 3.62 -4.30
C ASP A 64 -6.63 3.09 -4.37
N ILE A 65 -5.83 3.35 -3.32
CA ILE A 65 -4.44 2.90 -3.24
C ILE A 65 -4.33 1.38 -3.15
N LEU A 66 -5.27 0.71 -2.48
CA LEU A 66 -5.30 -0.74 -2.36
C LEU A 66 -5.66 -1.44 -3.68
N LYS A 67 -6.52 -0.82 -4.49
CA LYS A 67 -6.96 -1.34 -5.81
C LYS A 67 -6.10 -0.84 -6.96
N MET A 68 -5.25 0.16 -6.74
CA MET A 68 -4.34 0.72 -7.73
C MET A 68 -3.55 -0.40 -8.41
N LYS A 69 -3.64 -0.45 -9.74
CA LYS A 69 -2.82 -1.31 -10.58
C LYS A 69 -1.57 -0.54 -10.95
N ILE A 70 -0.41 -1.08 -10.62
CA ILE A 70 0.85 -0.57 -11.15
C ILE A 70 1.06 -1.29 -12.47
N LEU A 71 1.06 -0.55 -13.57
CA LEU A 71 1.31 -1.10 -14.90
C LEU A 71 2.75 -1.59 -14.99
N ASN A 72 2.97 -2.70 -15.69
CA ASN A 72 4.30 -3.32 -15.75
C ASN A 72 5.37 -2.36 -16.29
N TRP A 73 5.03 -1.49 -17.25
CA TRP A 73 5.95 -0.52 -17.83
C TRP A 73 6.49 0.51 -16.82
N VAL A 74 5.77 0.76 -15.72
CA VAL A 74 6.23 1.66 -14.64
C VAL A 74 7.39 1.04 -13.87
N ILE A 75 7.41 -0.29 -13.73
CA ILE A 75 8.43 -1.05 -13.01
C ILE A 75 9.56 -1.44 -13.97
N ASP A 76 9.20 -1.88 -15.16
CA ASP A 76 10.10 -2.30 -16.22
C ASP A 76 9.67 -1.68 -17.54
N LEU A 77 10.32 -0.56 -17.90
CA LEU A 77 10.09 0.17 -19.14
C LEU A 77 10.17 -0.71 -20.39
N PHE A 78 10.91 -1.81 -20.37
CA PHE A 78 11.11 -2.69 -21.53
C PHE A 78 10.24 -3.95 -21.52
N SER A 79 9.39 -4.11 -20.51
CA SER A 79 8.42 -5.18 -20.45
C SER A 79 7.31 -5.02 -21.50
N ASN A 80 6.72 -6.14 -21.92
CA ASN A 80 5.72 -6.15 -22.99
C ASN A 80 4.53 -5.24 -22.65
N SER A 81 4.14 -4.39 -23.61
CA SER A 81 3.47 -3.13 -23.37
C SER A 81 1.98 -3.16 -23.79
N ASN A 82 1.43 -4.37 -23.88
CA ASN A 82 0.08 -4.65 -24.40
C ASN A 82 -1.07 -4.01 -23.59
N GLU A 83 -0.80 -3.51 -22.38
CA GLU A 83 -1.79 -2.88 -21.49
C GLU A 83 -1.79 -1.33 -21.55
N ILE A 84 -1.05 -0.74 -22.49
CA ILE A 84 -0.93 0.73 -22.58
C ILE A 84 -2.05 1.33 -23.42
N GLU A 85 -2.66 2.38 -22.89
CA GLU A 85 -3.57 3.23 -23.63
C GLU A 85 -2.86 3.88 -24.82
N MET A 86 -3.49 3.88 -25.99
CA MET A 86 -2.90 4.40 -27.23
C MET A 86 -2.36 5.83 -27.08
N GLU A 87 -3.02 6.64 -26.25
CA GLU A 87 -2.67 8.04 -25.96
C GLU A 87 -1.32 8.21 -25.24
N LEU A 88 -0.82 7.16 -24.58
CA LEU A 88 0.43 7.19 -23.81
C LEU A 88 1.59 6.53 -24.55
N LYS A 89 1.29 5.89 -25.68
CA LYS A 89 2.24 5.05 -26.40
C LYS A 89 3.40 5.86 -26.99
N GLU A 90 3.12 7.09 -27.45
CA GLU A 90 4.14 7.99 -28.00
C GLU A 90 5.16 8.40 -26.93
N GLU A 91 4.70 8.99 -25.82
CA GLU A 91 5.60 9.39 -24.72
C GLU A 91 6.38 8.21 -24.15
N LEU A 92 5.78 7.01 -24.10
CA LEU A 92 6.49 5.83 -23.65
C LEU A 92 7.57 5.38 -24.63
N ILE A 93 7.31 5.40 -25.94
CA ILE A 93 8.31 5.06 -26.97
C ILE A 93 9.48 6.04 -26.90
N ASP A 94 9.20 7.32 -26.76
CA ASP A 94 10.22 8.36 -26.63
C ASP A 94 11.08 8.13 -25.38
N LEU A 95 10.43 7.83 -24.24
CA LEU A 95 11.14 7.51 -23.01
C LEU A 95 11.98 6.21 -23.13
N GLN A 96 11.45 5.17 -23.77
CA GLN A 96 12.14 3.90 -24.00
C GLN A 96 13.33 4.02 -24.94
N THR A 97 13.31 4.97 -25.88
CA THR A 97 14.39 5.21 -26.85
C THR A 97 15.43 6.22 -26.36
N ASN A 98 15.16 6.91 -25.24
CA ASN A 98 16.06 7.89 -24.66
C ASN A 98 17.28 7.23 -23.94
N GLU A 99 18.40 7.12 -24.65
CA GLU A 99 19.65 6.53 -24.14
C GLU A 99 20.24 7.25 -22.91
N GLU A 100 19.96 8.54 -22.71
CA GLU A 100 20.44 9.29 -21.54
C GLU A 100 19.66 8.97 -20.26
N LEU A 101 18.36 8.66 -20.40
CA LEU A 101 17.47 8.34 -19.28
C LEU A 101 17.47 6.85 -18.93
N LYS A 102 17.80 5.97 -19.87
CA LYS A 102 17.94 4.52 -19.64
C LYS A 102 18.79 4.14 -18.43
N PRO A 103 20.04 4.64 -18.28
CA PRO A 103 20.85 4.28 -17.12
C PRO A 103 20.21 4.77 -15.81
N LYS A 104 19.63 5.98 -15.80
CA LYS A 104 18.97 6.55 -14.62
C LYS A 104 17.76 5.73 -14.17
N PHE A 105 17.03 5.11 -15.09
CA PHE A 105 15.94 4.20 -14.75
C PHE A 105 16.45 2.91 -14.11
N LYS A 106 17.54 2.34 -14.63
CA LYS A 106 18.16 1.12 -14.11
C LYS A 106 18.72 1.29 -12.69
N ASP A 107 19.15 2.50 -12.35
CA ASP A 107 19.60 2.83 -10.99
C ASP A 107 18.46 2.85 -9.95
N GLY A 108 17.20 2.90 -10.41
CA GLY A 108 16.01 2.73 -9.58
C GLY A 108 14.78 3.44 -10.13
N TYR A 109 13.76 2.67 -10.53
CA TYR A 109 12.53 3.22 -11.11
C TYR A 109 11.79 4.19 -10.16
N HIS A 110 11.78 3.92 -8.85
CA HIS A 110 11.14 4.81 -7.87
C HIS A 110 11.74 6.22 -7.86
N SER A 111 13.07 6.34 -7.76
CA SER A 111 13.75 7.62 -7.75
C SER A 111 13.71 8.28 -9.12
N PHE A 112 13.70 7.48 -10.21
CA PHE A 112 13.50 7.97 -11.56
C PHE A 112 12.18 8.73 -11.70
N TRP A 113 11.06 8.10 -11.35
CA TRP A 113 9.73 8.69 -11.49
C TRP A 113 9.49 9.90 -10.56
N LEU A 114 10.18 10.00 -9.42
CA LEU A 114 10.03 11.16 -8.52
C LEU A 114 10.73 12.43 -9.03
N GLN A 115 11.51 12.36 -10.11
CA GLN A 115 12.20 13.53 -10.66
C GLN A 115 11.23 14.43 -11.41
N LYS A 116 11.14 15.70 -10.98
CA LYS A 116 10.27 16.71 -11.60
C LYS A 116 10.47 16.81 -13.13
N GLN A 117 11.72 16.72 -13.59
CA GLN A 117 12.04 16.77 -15.03
C GLN A 117 11.32 15.69 -15.84
N ILE A 118 11.09 14.50 -15.26
CA ILE A 118 10.40 13.41 -15.95
C ILE A 118 8.92 13.76 -16.09
N SER A 119 8.34 14.41 -15.09
CA SER A 119 6.97 14.91 -15.17
C SER A 119 6.76 16.07 -16.11
N ASP A 120 7.78 16.92 -16.28
CA ASP A 120 7.71 18.04 -17.22
C ASP A 120 7.88 17.56 -18.68
N LEU A 121 8.70 16.53 -18.92
CA LEU A 121 8.98 15.98 -20.25
C LEU A 121 7.91 15.02 -20.78
N TYR A 122 7.29 14.21 -19.89
CA TYR A 122 6.31 13.19 -20.26
C TYR A 122 5.00 13.38 -19.48
N PRO A 123 4.27 14.49 -19.70
CA PRO A 123 3.10 14.85 -18.90
C PRO A 123 1.88 13.96 -19.15
N GLY A 124 1.80 13.26 -20.28
CA GLY A 124 0.78 12.23 -20.55
C GLY A 124 0.92 11.05 -19.59
N LEU A 125 2.15 10.55 -19.36
CA LEU A 125 2.42 9.45 -18.42
C LEU A 125 2.01 9.75 -16.97
N TRP A 126 1.82 11.03 -16.60
CA TRP A 126 1.38 11.47 -15.28
C TRP A 126 -0.11 11.80 -15.17
N ARG A 127 -0.85 11.73 -16.28
CA ARG A 127 -2.29 11.99 -16.32
C ARG A 127 -3.14 10.72 -16.18
N MET A 128 -2.50 9.56 -16.04
CA MET A 128 -3.16 8.25 -15.77
C MET A 128 -3.82 8.17 -14.40
#